data_AF-A0A9E3CI37-F1
#
_entry.id   AF-A0A9E3CI37-F1
#
_cell.length_a   1.000
_cell.length_b   1.000
_cell.length_c   1.000
_cell.angle_alpha   90.00
_cell.angle_beta   90.00
_cell.angle_gamma   90.00
#
_symmetry.space_group_name_H-M   'P 1'
#
loop_
_entity.id
_entity.type
_entity.pdbx_description
1 polymer ?
#
loop_
_entity_poly.entity_id
_entity_poly.type
_entity_poly.pdbx_seq_one_letter_code
_entity_poly.pdbx_strand_id
1 'polypeptide(L)'
;MPNDQPGETPTNGKVAATTTMGDPQTESGEASTQSDEKPQQEQPPQKPPQKPPVQPPANVGTLNAGLLKSIQDRQEELLKSLSTQPRMKRMRLWERARDLPELLNVYGIIYNRLDELQRVLTERTADPPPGFDAMQQQLLSLLEKGKDRARMNNIHAAWEFAGSLLLMLLALGDDNYVITRLNNEQEREQKKQSGSWSEYLDIKSLTDLIEKFTPGDPNGQRDLAVESLALIYTRRMEVMRARRAGEELKADYLYRLAFILAVLLFLLIEAIHLASAPDAVAFFSQGGLDLLKSVFSFKLNLSHSLVRRALAAVVMGALGSILSGFYKLRDDETGSITTLRAFHSAMWAQPFVGATAAVLMMLLIMSGLFLPGTLGEKTQLPWMPLAIYCFLAGFSEPFFLGVVQRVAGAADKNAQSNAASAVNPAGNPTGNAGGKPADPNKP
;
A
#
# COMPACT_ATOMS: atom_id res chain seq x y z
N MET A 1 19.65 24.83 19.23
CA MET A 1 18.22 24.93 19.62
C MET A 1 17.42 24.06 18.67
N PRO A 2 16.42 23.33 19.17
CA PRO A 2 16.55 21.88 19.31
C PRO A 2 15.82 21.06 18.24
N ASN A 3 16.09 19.76 18.34
CA ASN A 3 15.77 18.65 17.46
C ASN A 3 14.33 18.16 17.77
N ASP A 4 13.42 18.25 16.80
CA ASP A 4 12.04 17.76 16.95
C ASP A 4 11.90 16.36 16.35
N GLN A 5 11.65 15.39 17.24
CA GLN A 5 11.14 14.05 16.92
C GLN A 5 9.64 14.14 16.56
N PRO A 6 9.12 13.32 15.62
CA PRO A 6 7.70 13.24 15.38
C PRO A 6 7.02 12.42 16.49
N GLY A 7 5.92 12.98 16.99
CA GLY A 7 5.21 12.53 18.18
C GLY A 7 4.38 11.26 18.01
N GLU A 8 4.32 10.54 19.12
CA GLU A 8 3.44 9.41 19.38
C GLU A 8 1.98 9.88 19.51
N THR A 9 1.06 9.16 18.86
CA THR A 9 -0.39 9.29 19.09
C THR A 9 -0.82 8.52 20.34
N PRO A 10 -1.75 9.05 21.16
CA PRO A 10 -2.06 8.49 22.47
C PRO A 10 -3.04 7.32 22.38
N THR A 11 -2.66 6.18 22.96
CA THR A 11 -3.61 5.11 23.33
C THR A 11 -4.06 5.31 24.77
N ASN A 12 -5.36 5.58 24.91
CA ASN A 12 -6.07 5.68 26.17
C ASN A 12 -6.30 4.25 26.71
N GLY A 13 -5.75 3.92 27.89
CA GLY A 13 -5.83 2.57 28.45
C GLY A 13 -5.57 2.56 29.96
N LYS A 14 -6.63 2.89 30.71
CA LYS A 14 -6.70 2.91 32.16
C LYS A 14 -6.54 1.50 32.72
N VAL A 15 -5.42 1.19 33.39
CA VAL A 15 -5.25 -0.03 34.19
C VAL A 15 -4.96 0.37 35.63
N ALA A 16 -5.85 -0.08 36.52
CA ALA A 16 -5.76 0.13 37.95
C ALA A 16 -4.62 -0.73 38.53
N ALA A 17 -3.74 -0.09 39.29
CA ALA A 17 -2.75 -0.76 40.12
C ALA A 17 -3.43 -1.29 41.38
N THR A 18 -3.17 -2.55 41.73
CA THR A 18 -3.29 -3.03 43.11
C THR A 18 -2.02 -3.78 43.44
N THR A 19 -1.16 -3.07 44.15
CA THR A 19 0.07 -3.55 44.78
C THR A 19 -0.29 -4.32 46.04
N THR A 20 0.22 -5.53 46.21
CA THR A 20 0.33 -6.14 47.54
C THR A 20 1.66 -6.89 47.61
N MET A 21 2.54 -6.38 48.47
CA MET A 21 3.76 -7.04 48.94
C MET A 21 3.38 -8.21 49.87
N GLY A 22 4.20 -9.26 49.87
CA GLY A 22 4.21 -10.31 50.89
C GLY A 22 5.50 -11.11 50.82
N ASP A 23 6.13 -11.29 51.98
CA ASP A 23 7.50 -11.70 52.30
C ASP A 23 7.98 -13.11 51.84
N PRO A 24 9.31 -13.38 51.95
CA PRO A 24 9.93 -14.69 51.75
C PRO A 24 10.14 -15.47 53.08
N GLN A 25 10.62 -16.72 52.95
CA GLN A 25 10.85 -17.81 53.94
C GLN A 25 9.70 -18.85 53.93
N THR A 26 9.90 -20.18 54.00
CA THR A 26 10.87 -20.98 54.78
C THR A 26 10.92 -22.43 54.24
N GLU A 27 12.10 -23.06 54.37
CA GLU A 27 12.39 -24.48 54.75
C GLU A 27 11.49 -25.68 54.36
N SER A 28 12.22 -26.73 53.92
CA SER A 28 12.17 -28.14 54.36
C SER A 28 10.99 -29.06 53.97
N GLY A 29 11.32 -30.30 53.63
CA GLY A 29 10.34 -31.40 53.61
C GLY A 29 10.70 -32.56 52.69
N GLU A 30 11.54 -33.47 53.18
CA GLU A 30 11.67 -34.84 52.67
C GLU A 30 10.33 -35.59 52.70
N ALA A 31 10.07 -36.45 51.71
CA ALA A 31 9.38 -37.73 51.95
C ALA A 31 9.55 -38.68 50.76
N SER A 32 10.29 -39.75 51.03
CA SER A 32 10.38 -40.98 50.26
C SER A 32 8.99 -41.60 50.00
N THR A 33 8.80 -42.18 48.82
CA THR A 33 7.84 -43.27 48.65
C THR A 33 8.45 -44.32 47.74
N GLN A 34 9.02 -45.32 48.40
CA GLN A 34 9.58 -46.55 47.85
C GLN A 34 8.41 -47.51 47.60
N SER A 35 8.13 -47.82 46.34
CA SER A 35 7.16 -48.85 45.95
C SER A 35 7.93 -50.03 45.35
N ASP A 36 7.86 -51.16 46.05
CA ASP A 36 8.32 -52.47 45.62
C ASP A 36 7.52 -52.94 44.39
N GLU A 37 8.18 -53.10 43.26
CA GLU A 37 7.63 -53.78 42.09
C GLU A 37 8.42 -55.07 41.81
N LYS A 38 7.69 -56.19 41.89
CA LYS A 38 8.16 -57.56 41.66
C LYS A 38 8.65 -57.73 40.21
N PRO A 39 9.77 -58.44 39.96
CA PRO A 39 10.18 -58.75 38.60
C PRO A 39 9.30 -59.85 37.98
N GLN A 40 8.51 -59.50 36.97
CA GLN A 40 7.95 -60.46 36.01
C GLN A 40 9.04 -60.82 34.97
N GLN A 41 9.29 -62.11 34.82
CA GLN A 41 10.13 -62.68 33.76
C GLN A 41 9.51 -62.41 32.39
N GLU A 42 10.10 -61.46 31.66
CA GLU A 42 9.86 -61.26 30.22
C GLU A 42 10.49 -62.40 29.40
N GLN A 43 9.66 -63.01 28.56
CA GLN A 43 10.10 -63.93 27.51
C GLN A 43 10.86 -63.14 26.42
N PRO A 44 11.95 -63.70 25.87
CA PRO A 44 12.71 -63.02 24.82
C PRO A 44 11.87 -62.86 23.55
N PRO A 45 11.80 -61.65 22.95
CA PRO A 45 11.03 -61.40 21.74
C PRO A 45 11.64 -62.15 20.55
N GLN A 46 10.81 -62.93 19.86
CA GLN A 46 11.16 -63.53 18.58
C GLN A 46 11.41 -62.43 17.54
N LYS A 47 12.61 -62.45 16.97
CA LYS A 47 13.09 -61.52 15.95
C LYS A 47 12.19 -61.64 14.71
N PRO A 48 11.42 -60.61 14.32
CA PRO A 48 10.63 -60.66 13.09
C PRO A 48 11.56 -60.83 11.87
N PRO A 49 11.11 -61.54 10.83
CA PRO A 49 11.91 -61.79 9.63
C PRO A 49 12.35 -60.45 9.02
N GLN A 50 13.67 -60.27 8.90
CA GLN A 50 14.26 -59.13 8.22
C GLN A 50 13.77 -59.11 6.76
N LYS A 51 12.87 -58.19 6.45
CA LYS A 51 12.54 -57.84 5.05
C LYS A 51 13.86 -57.46 4.36
N PRO A 52 14.15 -57.99 3.16
CA PRO A 52 15.33 -57.61 2.42
C PRO A 52 15.36 -56.08 2.23
N PRO A 53 16.53 -55.44 2.35
CA PRO A 53 16.65 -54.01 2.13
C PRO A 53 16.12 -53.68 0.74
N VAL A 54 15.01 -52.93 0.71
CA VAL A 54 14.45 -52.40 -0.54
C VAL A 54 15.52 -51.46 -1.09
N GLN A 55 16.21 -51.90 -2.15
CA GLN A 55 17.15 -51.05 -2.85
C GLN A 55 16.36 -49.87 -3.42
N PRO A 56 16.73 -48.62 -3.09
CA PRO A 56 16.05 -47.46 -3.64
C PRO A 56 16.19 -47.47 -5.18
N PRO A 57 15.14 -47.07 -5.92
CA PRO A 57 15.16 -47.06 -7.37
C PRO A 57 16.31 -46.19 -7.91
N ALA A 58 17.17 -46.78 -8.73
CA ALA A 58 18.42 -46.17 -9.23
C ALA A 58 18.25 -44.86 -10.02
N ASN A 59 17.02 -44.47 -10.39
CA ASN A 59 16.73 -43.28 -11.20
C ASN A 59 16.40 -42.01 -10.39
N VAL A 60 16.16 -42.09 -9.08
CA VAL A 60 15.78 -40.91 -8.28
C VAL A 60 16.97 -39.96 -8.05
N GLY A 61 18.20 -40.50 -8.00
CA GLY A 61 19.41 -39.70 -7.76
C GLY A 61 19.80 -38.78 -8.93
N THR A 62 19.52 -39.17 -10.18
CA THR A 62 19.99 -38.44 -11.38
C THR A 62 19.16 -37.19 -11.66
N LEU A 63 17.84 -37.24 -11.46
CA LEU A 63 16.94 -36.09 -11.65
C LEU A 63 17.21 -34.97 -10.63
N ASN A 64 17.47 -35.32 -9.38
CA ASN A 64 17.80 -34.34 -8.34
C ASN A 64 19.11 -33.61 -8.63
N ALA A 65 20.13 -34.30 -9.14
CA ALA A 65 21.40 -33.68 -9.51
C ALA A 65 21.24 -32.60 -10.60
N GLY A 66 20.42 -32.86 -11.62
CA GLY A 66 20.16 -31.88 -12.69
C GLY A 66 19.39 -30.64 -12.22
N LEU A 67 18.42 -30.83 -11.33
CA LEU A 67 17.66 -29.72 -10.74
C LEU A 67 18.55 -28.85 -9.82
N LEU A 68 19.33 -29.48 -8.94
CA LEU A 68 20.25 -28.77 -8.04
C LEU A 68 21.26 -27.94 -8.83
N LYS A 69 21.83 -28.52 -9.90
CA LYS A 69 22.72 -27.78 -10.80
C LYS A 69 22.00 -26.59 -11.44
N SER A 70 20.76 -26.77 -11.91
CA SER A 70 19.98 -25.68 -12.52
C SER A 70 19.67 -24.53 -11.53
N ILE A 71 19.47 -24.86 -10.24
CA ILE A 71 19.29 -23.87 -9.18
C ILE A 71 20.60 -23.12 -8.91
N GLN A 72 21.72 -23.83 -8.80
CA GLN A 72 23.05 -23.25 -8.60
C GLN A 72 23.46 -22.34 -9.75
N ASP A 73 23.36 -22.82 -11.00
CA ASP A 73 23.63 -22.04 -12.20
C ASP A 73 22.82 -20.73 -12.20
N ARG A 74 21.58 -20.79 -11.70
CA ARG A 74 20.70 -19.62 -11.63
C ARG A 74 21.09 -18.65 -10.51
N GLN A 75 21.47 -19.16 -9.34
CA GLN A 75 21.99 -18.34 -8.25
C GLN A 75 23.26 -17.60 -8.69
N GLU A 76 24.19 -18.29 -9.36
CA GLU A 76 25.41 -17.69 -9.91
C GLU A 76 25.09 -16.61 -10.95
N GLU A 77 24.12 -16.85 -11.84
CA GLU A 77 23.69 -15.83 -12.80
C GLU A 77 23.09 -14.59 -12.12
N LEU A 78 22.29 -14.77 -11.07
CA LEU A 78 21.73 -13.67 -10.30
C LEU A 78 22.83 -12.89 -9.57
N LEU A 79 23.77 -13.58 -8.91
CA LEU A 79 24.93 -12.94 -8.27
C LEU A 79 25.80 -12.17 -9.28
N LYS A 80 26.01 -12.75 -10.47
CA LYS A 80 26.68 -12.06 -11.58
C LYS A 80 25.90 -10.83 -12.03
N SER A 81 24.58 -10.90 -12.08
CA SER A 81 23.73 -9.77 -12.46
C SER A 81 23.71 -8.67 -11.39
N LEU A 82 23.76 -9.03 -10.10
CA LEU A 82 23.86 -8.11 -8.97
C LEU A 82 25.23 -7.41 -8.92
N SER A 83 26.31 -8.14 -9.23
CA SER A 83 27.68 -7.60 -9.24
C SER A 83 28.02 -6.81 -10.49
N THR A 84 27.42 -7.14 -11.63
CA THR A 84 27.62 -6.38 -12.88
C THR A 84 26.80 -5.10 -12.83
N GLN A 85 27.41 -3.99 -12.41
CA GLN A 85 26.77 -2.69 -12.55
C GLN A 85 26.33 -2.49 -14.01
N PRO A 86 25.06 -2.18 -14.28
CA PRO A 86 24.59 -1.99 -15.64
C PRO A 86 25.39 -0.85 -16.27
N ARG A 87 26.19 -1.14 -17.31
CA ARG A 87 26.84 -0.11 -18.15
C ARG A 87 25.75 0.66 -18.88
N MET A 88 25.21 1.70 -18.24
CA MET A 88 24.03 2.42 -18.73
C MET A 88 24.39 3.45 -19.80
N LYS A 89 23.74 3.35 -20.97
CA LYS A 89 23.75 4.40 -22.00
C LYS A 89 22.94 5.60 -21.48
N ARG A 90 23.54 6.80 -21.49
CA ARG A 90 23.11 8.04 -20.78
C ARG A 90 21.68 8.54 -21.04
N MET A 91 20.98 8.15 -22.10
CA MET A 91 19.67 8.73 -22.43
C MET A 91 18.46 8.05 -21.77
N ARG A 92 18.59 6.84 -21.21
CA ARG A 92 17.51 6.16 -20.45
C ARG A 92 17.77 6.14 -18.94
N LEU A 93 18.44 7.18 -18.42
CA LEU A 93 18.89 7.23 -17.03
C LEU A 93 17.75 7.41 -16.01
N TRP A 94 16.69 8.16 -16.35
CA TRP A 94 15.67 8.52 -15.36
C TRP A 94 14.69 7.38 -15.05
N GLU A 95 14.17 6.69 -16.07
CA GLU A 95 13.25 5.57 -15.86
C GLU A 95 13.96 4.39 -15.17
N ARG A 96 15.14 3.98 -15.65
CA ARG A 96 15.84 2.80 -15.10
C ARG A 96 16.47 3.02 -13.73
N ALA A 97 16.81 4.25 -13.35
CA ALA A 97 17.36 4.51 -12.02
C ALA A 97 16.32 4.31 -10.89
N ARG A 98 15.02 4.41 -11.21
CA ARG A 98 13.93 4.27 -10.24
C ARG A 98 13.64 2.83 -9.88
N ASP A 99 13.63 1.97 -10.89
CA ASP A 99 13.27 0.56 -10.71
C ASP A 99 14.43 -0.27 -10.18
N LEU A 100 15.67 0.22 -10.29
CA LEU A 100 16.88 -0.50 -9.91
C LEU A 100 16.88 -0.98 -8.44
N PRO A 101 16.64 -0.14 -7.41
CA PRO A 101 16.69 -0.60 -6.01
C PRO A 101 15.62 -1.64 -5.68
N GLU A 102 14.41 -1.48 -6.21
CA GLU A 102 13.34 -2.45 -5.98
C GLU A 102 13.62 -3.75 -6.74
N LEU A 103 14.11 -3.69 -7.99
CA LEU A 103 14.53 -4.88 -8.74
C LEU A 103 15.65 -5.64 -8.01
N LEU A 104 16.63 -4.94 -7.44
CA LEU A 104 17.69 -5.55 -6.61
C LEU A 104 17.11 -6.24 -5.37
N ASN A 105 16.13 -5.63 -4.71
CA ASN A 105 15.42 -6.23 -3.58
C ASN A 105 14.71 -7.53 -4.01
N VAL A 106 14.00 -7.51 -5.14
CA VAL A 106 13.33 -8.71 -5.68
C VAL A 106 14.32 -9.81 -6.03
N TYR A 107 15.46 -9.47 -6.62
CA TYR A 107 16.52 -10.44 -6.89
C TYR A 107 17.09 -11.05 -5.61
N GLY A 108 17.24 -10.27 -4.54
CA GLY A 108 17.59 -10.79 -3.21
C GLY A 108 16.56 -11.79 -2.68
N ILE A 109 15.26 -11.46 -2.82
CA ILE A 109 14.17 -12.38 -2.44
C ILE A 109 14.22 -13.66 -3.27
N ILE A 110 14.36 -13.56 -4.60
CA ILE A 110 14.48 -14.72 -5.49
C ILE A 110 15.67 -15.60 -5.09
N TYR A 111 16.82 -14.99 -4.83
CA TYR A 111 18.03 -15.71 -4.40
C TYR A 111 17.77 -16.51 -3.11
N ASN A 112 17.18 -15.87 -2.10
CA ASN A 112 16.84 -16.53 -0.84
C ASN A 112 15.83 -17.68 -1.04
N ARG A 113 14.87 -17.54 -1.95
CA ARG A 113 13.92 -18.64 -2.28
C ARG A 113 14.59 -19.80 -3.00
N LEU A 114 15.53 -19.53 -3.89
CA LEU A 114 16.32 -20.56 -4.56
C LEU A 114 17.22 -21.30 -3.57
N ASP A 115 17.79 -20.59 -2.60
CA ASP A 115 18.57 -21.18 -1.52
C ASP A 115 17.72 -22.05 -0.60
N GLU A 116 16.56 -21.55 -0.15
CA GLU A 116 15.58 -22.33 0.62
C GLU A 116 15.15 -23.59 -0.15
N LEU A 117 14.93 -23.47 -1.46
CA LEU A 117 14.55 -24.59 -2.33
C LEU A 117 15.67 -25.62 -2.44
N GLN A 118 16.92 -25.18 -2.63
CA GLN A 118 18.07 -26.06 -2.62
C GLN A 118 18.15 -26.82 -1.29
N ARG A 119 18.02 -26.12 -0.16
CA ARG A 119 18.04 -26.71 1.18
C ARG A 119 16.95 -27.77 1.35
N VAL A 120 15.70 -27.44 1.00
CA VAL A 120 14.55 -28.37 1.08
C VAL A 120 14.79 -29.61 0.23
N LEU A 121 15.37 -29.47 -0.97
CA LEU A 121 15.65 -30.61 -1.85
C LEU A 121 16.82 -31.47 -1.35
N THR A 122 17.83 -30.87 -0.70
CA THR A 122 19.00 -31.60 -0.19
C THR A 122 18.75 -32.29 1.15
N GLU A 123 18.00 -31.66 2.04
CA GLU A 123 17.72 -32.17 3.40
C GLU A 123 16.54 -33.14 3.43
N ARG A 124 15.89 -33.35 2.29
CA ARG A 124 14.75 -34.25 2.17
C ARG A 124 15.16 -35.69 2.47
N THR A 125 14.72 -36.18 3.63
CA THR A 125 14.86 -37.59 4.04
C THR A 125 13.61 -38.43 3.72
N ALA A 126 12.45 -37.79 3.61
CA ALA A 126 11.17 -38.45 3.34
C ALA A 126 10.95 -38.73 1.85
N ASP A 127 10.19 -39.80 1.57
CA ASP A 127 9.78 -40.16 0.21
C ASP A 127 9.09 -38.98 -0.50
N PRO A 128 9.28 -38.81 -1.83
CA PRO A 128 8.62 -37.78 -2.61
C PRO A 128 7.08 -37.91 -2.54
N PRO A 129 6.31 -36.82 -2.38
CA PRO A 129 4.85 -36.90 -2.43
C PRO A 129 4.42 -37.39 -3.82
N PRO A 130 3.22 -37.98 -3.94
CA PRO A 130 2.63 -38.26 -5.24
C PRO A 130 2.60 -36.98 -6.10
N GLY A 131 3.02 -37.09 -7.36
CA GLY A 131 3.11 -35.94 -8.27
C GLY A 131 4.38 -35.09 -8.17
N PHE A 132 5.37 -35.49 -7.36
CA PHE A 132 6.66 -34.81 -7.26
C PHE A 132 7.35 -34.58 -8.62
N ASP A 133 7.35 -35.58 -9.51
CA ASP A 133 7.97 -35.46 -10.83
C ASP A 133 7.34 -34.35 -11.68
N ALA A 134 6.01 -34.19 -11.60
CA ALA A 134 5.30 -33.13 -12.32
C ALA A 134 5.63 -31.75 -11.73
N MET A 135 5.71 -31.64 -10.40
CA MET A 135 6.13 -30.41 -9.74
C MET A 135 7.59 -30.05 -10.07
N GLN A 136 8.48 -31.03 -10.13
CA GLN A 136 9.87 -30.85 -10.54
C GLN A 136 9.99 -30.36 -11.98
N GLN A 137 9.22 -30.94 -12.91
CA GLN A 137 9.17 -30.47 -14.30
C GLN A 137 8.62 -29.03 -14.40
N GLN A 138 7.57 -28.71 -13.65
CA GLN A 138 7.02 -27.36 -13.59
C GLN A 138 8.04 -26.37 -13.04
N LEU A 139 8.79 -26.75 -12.00
CA LEU A 139 9.87 -25.95 -11.42
C LEU A 139 11.00 -25.73 -12.44
N LEU A 140 11.45 -26.76 -13.15
CA LEU A 140 12.44 -26.62 -14.23
C LEU A 140 11.94 -25.67 -15.33
N SER A 141 10.68 -25.79 -15.74
CA SER A 141 10.09 -24.90 -16.74
C SER A 141 10.04 -23.44 -16.25
N LEU A 142 9.82 -23.25 -14.95
CA LEU A 142 9.81 -21.95 -14.32
C LEU A 142 11.22 -21.37 -14.27
N LEU A 143 12.22 -22.13 -13.80
CA LEU A 143 13.62 -21.71 -13.78
C LEU A 143 14.11 -21.35 -15.18
N GLU A 144 13.73 -22.13 -16.20
CA GLU A 144 14.05 -21.85 -17.60
C GLU A 144 13.41 -20.54 -18.08
N LYS A 145 12.12 -20.30 -17.79
CA LYS A 145 11.48 -19.00 -18.06
C LYS A 145 12.18 -17.85 -17.33
N GLY A 146 12.77 -18.13 -16.18
CA GLY A 146 13.55 -17.16 -15.43
C GLY A 146 14.86 -16.78 -16.12
N LYS A 147 15.45 -17.64 -16.95
CA LYS A 147 16.69 -17.34 -17.69
C LYS A 147 16.52 -16.22 -18.72
N ASP A 148 15.30 -15.96 -19.18
CA ASP A 148 15.03 -14.85 -20.07
C ASP A 148 15.27 -13.49 -19.38
N ARG A 149 16.43 -12.89 -19.67
CA ARG A 149 16.82 -11.58 -19.14
C ARG A 149 15.85 -10.48 -19.53
N ALA A 150 15.25 -10.53 -20.72
CA ALA A 150 14.33 -9.50 -21.16
C ALA A 150 13.10 -9.48 -20.23
N ARG A 151 12.63 -10.67 -19.85
CA ARG A 151 11.54 -10.85 -18.90
C ARG A 151 11.93 -10.44 -17.49
N MET A 152 13.09 -10.87 -17.00
CA MET A 152 13.54 -10.57 -15.63
C MET A 152 13.90 -9.11 -15.38
N ASN A 153 14.25 -8.36 -16.42
CA ASN A 153 14.45 -6.92 -16.32
C ASN A 153 13.14 -6.15 -16.07
N ASN A 154 11.97 -6.80 -16.18
CA ASN A 154 10.69 -6.23 -15.77
C ASN A 154 10.43 -6.59 -14.29
N ILE A 155 10.30 -5.56 -13.46
CA ILE A 155 10.10 -5.68 -12.02
C ILE A 155 8.87 -6.51 -11.65
N HIS A 156 7.77 -6.38 -12.39
CA HIS A 156 6.55 -7.13 -12.16
C HIS A 156 6.75 -8.61 -12.44
N ALA A 157 7.44 -8.93 -13.55
CA ALA A 157 7.74 -10.30 -13.91
C ALA A 157 8.69 -10.97 -12.89
N ALA A 158 9.65 -10.22 -12.35
CA ALA A 158 10.53 -10.69 -11.29
C ALA A 158 9.74 -10.99 -10.00
N TRP A 159 8.81 -10.12 -9.61
CA TRP A 159 7.94 -10.36 -8.45
C TRP A 159 7.01 -11.57 -8.65
N GLU A 160 6.43 -11.73 -9.83
CA GLU A 160 5.61 -12.90 -10.17
C GLU A 160 6.41 -14.20 -10.14
N PHE A 161 7.66 -14.15 -10.60
CA PHE A 161 8.58 -15.27 -10.51
C PHE A 161 8.92 -15.63 -9.06
N ALA A 162 9.25 -14.64 -8.23
CA ALA A 162 9.50 -14.84 -6.81
C ALA A 162 8.29 -15.46 -6.09
N GLY A 163 7.10 -14.98 -6.42
CA GLY A 163 5.84 -15.52 -5.94
C GLY A 163 5.59 -16.96 -6.35
N SER A 164 5.80 -17.26 -7.63
CA SER A 164 5.66 -18.61 -8.17
C SER A 164 6.65 -19.58 -7.54
N LEU A 165 7.90 -19.15 -7.28
CA LEU A 165 8.88 -19.95 -6.53
C LEU A 165 8.42 -20.26 -5.10
N LEU A 166 7.85 -19.29 -4.39
CA LEU A 166 7.32 -19.51 -3.04
C LEU A 166 6.21 -20.56 -3.02
N LEU A 167 5.29 -20.51 -3.98
CA LEU A 167 4.21 -21.50 -4.09
C LEU A 167 4.76 -22.90 -4.41
N MET A 168 5.74 -22.99 -5.32
CA MET A 168 6.40 -24.28 -5.62
C MET A 168 7.17 -24.81 -4.41
N LEU A 169 7.80 -23.94 -3.63
CA LEU A 169 8.54 -24.30 -2.42
C LEU A 169 7.61 -24.85 -1.33
N LEU A 170 6.40 -24.28 -1.16
CA LEU A 170 5.37 -24.85 -0.28
C LEU A 170 4.95 -26.26 -0.71
N ALA A 171 4.75 -26.46 -2.02
CA ALA A 171 4.30 -27.75 -2.54
C ALA A 171 5.39 -28.83 -2.40
N LEU A 172 6.66 -28.46 -2.62
CA LEU A 172 7.82 -29.36 -2.53
C LEU A 172 8.34 -29.58 -1.10
N GLY A 173 8.03 -28.66 -0.18
CA GLY A 173 8.45 -28.68 1.22
C GLY A 173 8.02 -29.93 1.96
N ASP A 174 8.84 -30.38 2.92
CA ASP A 174 8.46 -31.42 3.86
C ASP A 174 7.49 -30.88 4.93
N ASP A 175 6.99 -31.76 5.80
CA ASP A 175 6.02 -31.38 6.83
C ASP A 175 6.59 -30.35 7.81
N ASN A 176 7.89 -30.45 8.13
CA ASN A 176 8.58 -29.50 9.00
C ASN A 176 8.62 -28.10 8.39
N TYR A 177 8.87 -28.01 7.09
CA TYR A 177 8.83 -26.75 6.36
C TYR A 177 7.43 -26.13 6.40
N VAL A 178 6.39 -26.93 6.17
CA VAL A 178 4.99 -26.46 6.23
C VAL A 178 4.62 -25.98 7.63
N ILE A 179 4.97 -26.71 8.69
CA ILE A 179 4.76 -26.28 10.09
C ILE A 179 5.46 -24.97 10.37
N THR A 180 6.72 -24.83 9.95
CA THR A 180 7.48 -23.60 10.13
C THR A 180 6.77 -22.42 9.46
N ARG A 181 6.19 -22.61 8.28
CA ARG A 181 5.41 -21.58 7.59
C ARG A 181 4.09 -21.26 8.29
N LEU A 182 3.37 -22.26 8.79
CA LEU A 182 2.15 -22.04 9.58
C LEU A 182 2.45 -21.24 10.86
N ASN A 183 3.50 -21.61 11.60
CA ASN A 183 3.92 -20.91 12.81
C ASN A 183 4.32 -19.45 12.53
N ASN A 184 5.03 -19.21 11.42
CA ASN A 184 5.35 -17.84 11.00
C ASN A 184 4.09 -17.02 10.73
N GLU A 185 3.07 -17.59 10.08
CA GLU A 185 1.80 -16.88 9.86
C GLU A 185 1.01 -16.67 11.16
N GLN A 186 1.07 -17.61 12.12
CA GLN A 186 0.52 -17.41 13.45
C GLN A 186 1.19 -16.25 14.19
N GLU A 187 2.52 -16.13 14.11
CA GLU A 187 3.26 -15.00 14.68
C GLU A 187 2.87 -13.67 14.02
N ARG A 188 2.68 -13.65 12.69
CA ARG A 188 2.21 -12.46 11.96
C ARG A 188 0.80 -12.04 12.38
N GLU A 189 -0.09 -13.01 12.59
CA GLU A 189 -1.44 -12.80 13.12
C GLU A 189 -1.40 -12.18 14.52
N GLN A 190 -0.58 -12.73 15.43
CA GLN A 190 -0.41 -12.19 16.78
C GLN A 190 0.10 -10.75 16.76
N LYS A 191 1.01 -10.43 15.82
CA LYS A 191 1.54 -9.08 15.61
C LYS A 191 0.58 -8.15 14.85
N LYS A 192 -0.60 -8.62 14.43
CA LYS A 192 -1.58 -7.89 13.61
C LYS A 192 -0.93 -7.21 12.39
N GLN A 193 0.01 -7.90 11.75
CA GLN A 193 0.66 -7.37 10.56
C GLN A 193 -0.33 -7.36 9.39
N SER A 194 -0.29 -6.32 8.56
CA SER A 194 -1.11 -6.26 7.35
C SER A 194 -0.93 -7.50 6.47
N GLY A 195 -2.04 -7.99 5.93
CA GLY A 195 -2.10 -9.24 5.20
C GLY A 195 -1.91 -10.46 6.11
N SER A 196 -2.43 -10.40 7.33
CA SER A 196 -2.47 -11.55 8.25
C SER A 196 -3.46 -12.62 7.78
N TRP A 197 -3.49 -13.76 8.46
CA TRP A 197 -4.34 -14.90 8.09
C TRP A 197 -5.82 -14.51 8.10
N SER A 198 -6.22 -13.77 9.13
CA SER A 198 -7.58 -13.30 9.37
C SER A 198 -8.16 -12.39 8.29
N GLU A 199 -7.31 -11.65 7.57
CA GLU A 199 -7.78 -10.76 6.50
C GLU A 199 -8.29 -11.53 5.27
N TYR A 200 -7.82 -12.77 5.07
CA TYR A 200 -8.09 -13.55 3.86
C TYR A 200 -8.92 -14.79 4.10
N LEU A 201 -8.93 -15.31 5.33
CA LEU A 201 -9.65 -16.52 5.72
C LEU A 201 -10.50 -16.24 6.96
N ASP A 202 -11.75 -16.68 6.91
CA ASP A 202 -12.70 -16.53 8.02
C ASP A 202 -12.23 -17.37 9.24
N ILE A 203 -11.97 -16.70 10.35
CA ILE A 203 -11.18 -17.25 11.47
C ILE A 203 -12.03 -18.21 12.31
N LYS A 204 -11.80 -19.50 12.10
CA LYS A 204 -11.65 -20.52 13.16
C LYS A 204 -10.50 -21.49 12.91
N SER A 205 -9.82 -21.41 11.75
CA SER A 205 -9.07 -22.55 11.21
C SER A 205 -7.57 -22.54 11.42
N LEU A 206 -6.86 -21.42 11.68
CA LEU A 206 -5.39 -21.47 11.75
C LEU A 206 -4.88 -22.27 12.96
N THR A 207 -5.37 -21.94 14.15
CA THR A 207 -4.98 -22.65 15.37
C THR A 207 -5.39 -24.12 15.29
N ASP A 208 -6.62 -24.40 14.82
CA ASP A 208 -7.12 -25.75 14.60
C ASP A 208 -6.29 -26.52 13.58
N LEU A 209 -5.85 -25.87 12.50
CA LEU A 209 -5.02 -26.48 11.46
C LEU A 209 -3.63 -26.79 12.00
N ILE A 210 -3.02 -25.88 12.78
CA ILE A 210 -1.72 -26.12 13.43
C ILE A 210 -1.82 -27.26 14.45
N GLU A 211 -2.88 -27.30 15.26
CA GLU A 211 -3.07 -28.32 16.30
C GLU A 211 -3.32 -29.71 15.70
N LYS A 212 -4.08 -29.78 14.60
CA LYS A 212 -4.35 -31.06 13.92
C LYS A 212 -3.19 -31.52 13.05
N PHE A 213 -2.38 -30.61 12.53
CA PHE A 213 -1.29 -30.94 11.60
C PHE A 213 -0.16 -31.67 12.34
N THR A 214 -0.07 -32.98 12.14
CA THR A 214 1.01 -33.82 12.67
C THR A 214 1.91 -34.30 11.52
N PRO A 215 3.25 -34.22 11.64
CA PRO A 215 4.16 -34.75 10.63
C PRO A 215 3.90 -36.22 10.33
N GLY A 216 3.81 -36.58 9.05
CA GLY A 216 3.51 -37.93 8.59
C GLY A 216 2.04 -38.32 8.67
N ASP A 217 1.12 -37.39 8.96
CA ASP A 217 -0.31 -37.69 9.04
C ASP A 217 -0.88 -38.11 7.67
N PRO A 218 -1.41 -39.35 7.53
CA PRO A 218 -2.05 -39.81 6.30
C PRO A 218 -3.40 -39.13 6.01
N ASN A 219 -3.98 -38.37 6.94
CA ASN A 219 -5.33 -37.80 6.80
C ASN A 219 -5.43 -36.63 5.79
N GLY A 220 -4.40 -36.38 4.97
CA GLY A 220 -4.41 -35.32 3.95
C GLY A 220 -4.34 -33.90 4.54
N GLN A 221 -4.04 -33.76 5.82
CA GLN A 221 -3.93 -32.45 6.49
C GLN A 221 -2.83 -31.58 5.89
N ARG A 222 -1.78 -32.21 5.36
CA ARG A 222 -0.70 -31.53 4.62
C ARG A 222 -1.22 -30.79 3.42
N ASP A 223 -2.04 -31.44 2.62
CA ASP A 223 -2.54 -30.84 1.39
C ASP A 223 -3.46 -29.66 1.71
N LEU A 224 -4.30 -29.79 2.74
CA LEU A 224 -5.12 -28.69 3.25
C LEU A 224 -4.27 -27.52 3.77
N ALA A 225 -3.18 -27.79 4.49
CA ALA A 225 -2.28 -26.76 5.01
C ALA A 225 -1.53 -26.04 3.89
N VAL A 226 -1.00 -26.79 2.92
CA VAL A 226 -0.33 -26.24 1.73
C VAL A 226 -1.30 -25.41 0.90
N GLU A 227 -2.53 -25.89 0.68
CA GLU A 227 -3.57 -25.17 -0.05
C GLU A 227 -3.94 -23.86 0.66
N SER A 228 -4.13 -23.89 1.97
CA SER A 228 -4.47 -22.71 2.77
C SER A 228 -3.35 -21.66 2.72
N LEU A 229 -2.09 -22.08 2.88
CA LEU A 229 -0.93 -21.19 2.75
C LEU A 229 -0.79 -20.64 1.33
N ALA A 230 -0.99 -21.47 0.30
CA ALA A 230 -0.93 -21.06 -1.09
C ALA A 230 -2.01 -20.03 -1.42
N LEU A 231 -3.22 -20.20 -0.90
CA LEU A 231 -4.32 -19.23 -1.05
C LEU A 231 -3.94 -17.88 -0.46
N ILE A 232 -3.45 -17.85 0.79
CA ILE A 232 -3.05 -16.61 1.47
C ILE A 232 -1.93 -15.90 0.72
N TYR A 233 -0.89 -16.63 0.31
CA TYR A 233 0.20 -16.02 -0.43
C TYR A 233 -0.25 -15.52 -1.80
N THR A 234 -1.14 -16.24 -2.49
CA THR A 234 -1.73 -15.76 -3.74
C THR A 234 -2.50 -14.45 -3.53
N ARG A 235 -3.36 -14.38 -2.52
CA ARG A 235 -4.09 -13.16 -2.18
C ARG A 235 -3.17 -12.00 -1.81
N ARG A 236 -2.14 -12.25 -0.98
CA ARG A 236 -1.15 -11.24 -0.62
C ARG A 236 -0.39 -10.73 -1.85
N MET A 237 -0.04 -11.62 -2.78
CA MET A 237 0.60 -11.24 -4.04
C MET A 237 -0.32 -10.40 -4.93
N GLU A 238 -1.61 -10.72 -5.01
CA GLU A 238 -2.60 -9.92 -5.75
C GLU A 238 -2.73 -8.52 -5.18
N VAL A 239 -2.84 -8.40 -3.85
CA VAL A 239 -2.91 -7.10 -3.16
C VAL A 239 -1.64 -6.30 -3.39
N MET A 240 -0.46 -6.91 -3.25
CA MET A 240 0.82 -6.23 -3.49
C MET A 240 0.99 -5.83 -4.96
N ARG A 241 0.53 -6.65 -5.91
CA ARG A 241 0.50 -6.30 -7.34
C ARG A 241 -0.37 -5.06 -7.58
N ALA A 242 -1.57 -5.03 -7.00
CA ALA A 242 -2.47 -3.89 -7.11
C ALA A 242 -1.85 -2.62 -6.48
N ARG A 243 -1.24 -2.75 -5.31
CA ARG A 243 -0.55 -1.64 -4.64
C ARG A 243 0.59 -1.06 -5.48
N ARG A 244 1.50 -1.90 -5.98
CA ARG A 244 2.60 -1.45 -6.86
C ARG A 244 2.10 -0.79 -8.13
N ALA A 245 1.10 -1.37 -8.78
CA ALA A 245 0.48 -0.75 -9.96
C ALA A 245 -0.13 0.64 -9.62
N GLY A 246 -0.70 0.80 -8.44
CA GLY A 246 -1.16 2.09 -7.93
C GLY A 246 -0.02 3.09 -7.68
N GLU A 247 1.08 2.64 -7.07
CA GLU A 247 2.26 3.46 -6.80
C GLU A 247 2.97 3.91 -8.09
N GLU A 248 3.10 3.03 -9.10
CA GLU A 248 3.62 3.37 -10.42
C GLU A 248 2.74 4.41 -11.13
N LEU A 249 1.43 4.18 -11.12
CA LEU A 249 0.47 5.10 -11.71
C LEU A 249 0.54 6.47 -11.00
N LYS A 250 0.63 6.50 -9.66
CA LYS A 250 0.83 7.71 -8.87
C LYS A 250 2.12 8.42 -9.26
N ALA A 251 3.22 7.70 -9.40
CA ALA A 251 4.49 8.27 -9.85
C ALA A 251 4.32 8.94 -11.22
N ASP A 252 3.80 8.23 -12.22
CA ASP A 252 3.56 8.76 -13.57
C ASP A 252 2.71 10.04 -13.56
N TYR A 253 1.68 10.09 -12.71
CA TYR A 253 0.90 11.31 -12.52
C TYR A 253 1.74 12.46 -11.98
N LEU A 254 2.54 12.22 -10.95
CA LEU A 254 3.40 13.25 -10.37
C LEU A 254 4.41 13.79 -11.40
N TYR A 255 4.93 12.96 -12.31
CA TYR A 255 5.80 13.42 -13.41
C TYR A 255 5.09 14.36 -14.37
N ARG A 256 3.91 13.97 -14.83
CA ARG A 256 3.10 14.79 -15.74
C ARG A 256 2.70 16.10 -15.07
N LEU A 257 2.33 16.04 -13.80
CA LEU A 257 1.98 17.22 -13.02
C LEU A 257 3.18 18.15 -12.83
N ALA A 258 4.37 17.61 -12.53
CA ALA A 258 5.60 18.39 -12.43
C ALA A 258 5.94 19.10 -13.76
N PHE A 259 5.72 18.44 -14.90
CA PHE A 259 5.88 19.05 -16.21
C PHE A 259 4.88 20.19 -16.45
N ILE A 260 3.58 19.97 -16.18
CA ILE A 260 2.54 21.00 -16.29
C ILE A 260 2.87 22.20 -15.39
N LEU A 261 3.30 21.93 -14.15
CA LEU A 261 3.71 22.94 -13.20
C LEU A 261 4.91 23.75 -13.71
N ALA A 262 5.92 23.11 -14.30
CA ALA A 262 7.06 23.79 -14.91
C ALA A 262 6.64 24.73 -16.05
N VAL A 263 5.72 24.28 -16.92
CA VAL A 263 5.15 25.12 -17.99
C VAL A 263 4.40 26.32 -17.42
N LEU A 264 3.58 26.13 -16.39
CA LEU A 264 2.83 27.22 -15.77
C LEU A 264 3.73 28.20 -15.01
N LEU A 265 4.79 27.72 -14.36
CA LEU A 265 5.80 28.58 -13.74
C LEU A 265 6.52 29.43 -14.79
N PHE A 266 6.87 28.85 -15.94
CA PHE A 266 7.42 29.59 -17.06
C PHE A 266 6.45 30.68 -17.55
N LEU A 267 5.17 30.31 -17.77
CA LEU A 267 4.13 31.28 -18.15
C LEU A 267 3.91 32.38 -17.09
N LEU A 268 4.05 32.05 -15.81
CA LEU A 268 3.95 33.01 -14.73
C LEU A 268 5.11 34.01 -14.77
N ILE A 269 6.34 33.54 -14.98
CA ILE A 269 7.52 34.40 -15.11
C ILE A 269 7.34 35.37 -16.28
N GLU A 270 6.88 34.87 -17.43
CA GLU A 270 6.57 35.69 -18.60
C GLU A 270 5.45 36.71 -18.30
N ALA A 271 4.39 36.28 -17.62
CA ALA A 271 3.29 37.18 -17.23
C ALA A 271 3.77 38.29 -16.27
N ILE A 272 4.63 37.96 -15.30
CA ILE A 272 5.22 38.93 -14.37
C ILE A 272 6.15 39.89 -15.11
N HIS A 273 7.01 39.39 -16.00
CA HIS A 273 7.89 40.21 -16.81
C HIS A 273 7.11 41.19 -17.70
N LEU A 274 6.02 40.72 -18.33
CA LEU A 274 5.11 41.56 -19.10
C LEU A 274 4.35 42.55 -18.22
N ALA A 275 4.02 42.19 -16.99
CA ALA A 275 3.38 43.09 -16.03
C ALA A 275 4.33 44.18 -15.52
N SER A 276 5.62 43.87 -15.34
CA SER A 276 6.62 44.80 -14.80
C SER A 276 7.23 45.74 -15.85
N ALA A 277 7.29 45.32 -17.11
CA ALA A 277 7.86 46.13 -18.20
C ALA A 277 6.75 46.86 -18.99
N PRO A 278 6.59 48.19 -18.88
CA PRO A 278 5.60 48.94 -19.67
C PRO A 278 5.85 48.82 -21.19
N ASP A 279 7.13 48.78 -21.60
CA ASP A 279 7.57 48.80 -23.01
C ASP A 279 7.59 47.43 -23.69
N ALA A 280 7.61 46.33 -22.93
CA ALA A 280 7.71 44.97 -23.46
C ALA A 280 6.46 44.50 -24.24
N VAL A 281 5.33 45.21 -24.11
CA VAL A 281 4.09 44.87 -24.83
C VAL A 281 4.20 45.09 -26.33
N ALA A 282 5.03 46.01 -26.80
CA ALA A 282 5.23 46.22 -28.23
C ALA A 282 5.74 44.94 -28.92
N PHE A 283 6.67 44.23 -28.28
CA PHE A 283 7.29 43.01 -28.81
C PHE A 283 6.33 41.81 -28.81
N PHE A 284 5.57 41.63 -27.73
CA PHE A 284 4.62 40.50 -27.63
C PHE A 284 3.39 40.68 -28.54
N SER A 285 2.99 41.93 -28.80
CA SER A 285 1.79 42.24 -29.58
C SER A 285 1.89 41.87 -31.07
N GLN A 286 3.11 41.76 -31.62
CA GLN A 286 3.33 41.43 -33.03
C GLN A 286 3.41 39.93 -33.32
N GLY A 287 3.77 39.09 -32.35
CA GLY A 287 3.97 37.64 -32.59
C GLY A 287 2.88 36.74 -31.98
N GLY A 288 2.53 36.97 -30.71
CA GLY A 288 1.65 36.06 -29.96
C GLY A 288 0.17 36.35 -30.13
N LEU A 289 -0.20 37.63 -30.27
CA LEU A 289 -1.60 38.04 -30.39
C LEU A 289 -2.20 37.72 -31.76
N ASP A 290 -1.41 37.62 -32.83
CA ASP A 290 -1.96 37.33 -34.16
C ASP A 290 -2.43 35.87 -34.28
N LEU A 291 -1.79 34.94 -33.58
CA LEU A 291 -2.24 33.55 -33.50
C LEU A 291 -3.54 33.43 -32.69
N LEU A 292 -3.65 34.15 -31.57
CA LEU A 292 -4.89 34.21 -30.77
C LEU A 292 -6.02 34.96 -31.48
N LYS A 293 -5.74 36.07 -32.16
CA LYS A 293 -6.73 36.83 -32.96
C LYS A 293 -7.21 36.05 -34.18
N SER A 294 -6.34 35.21 -34.77
CA SER A 294 -6.69 34.29 -35.86
C SER A 294 -7.66 33.21 -35.38
N VAL A 295 -7.43 32.65 -34.19
CA VAL A 295 -8.27 31.57 -33.64
C VAL A 295 -9.57 32.11 -33.00
N PHE A 296 -9.52 33.26 -32.35
CA PHE A 296 -10.68 33.87 -31.68
C PHE A 296 -10.92 35.27 -32.26
N SER A 297 -11.90 35.39 -33.14
CA SER A 297 -12.35 36.66 -33.76
C SER A 297 -13.08 37.59 -32.78
N PHE A 298 -12.56 37.76 -31.56
CA PHE A 298 -13.21 38.49 -30.49
C PHE A 298 -12.61 39.89 -30.36
N LYS A 299 -13.29 40.92 -30.88
CA LYS A 299 -12.89 42.34 -30.76
C LYS A 299 -13.22 42.88 -29.36
N LEU A 300 -12.37 42.58 -28.38
CA LEU A 300 -12.42 43.23 -27.08
C LEU A 300 -11.45 44.41 -27.04
N ASN A 301 -11.99 45.63 -26.88
CA ASN A 301 -11.20 46.82 -26.54
C ASN A 301 -10.86 46.80 -25.04
N LEU A 302 -10.18 45.75 -24.57
CA LEU A 302 -9.69 45.71 -23.19
C LEU A 302 -8.46 46.61 -23.07
N SER A 303 -8.42 47.41 -22.01
CA SER A 303 -7.20 48.15 -21.63
C SER A 303 -6.05 47.17 -21.41
N HIS A 304 -4.86 47.48 -21.95
CA HIS A 304 -3.67 46.65 -21.82
C HIS A 304 -3.34 46.31 -20.35
N SER A 305 -3.64 47.21 -19.41
CA SER A 305 -3.42 46.96 -17.98
C SER A 305 -4.37 45.90 -17.40
N LEU A 306 -5.62 45.84 -17.89
CA LEU A 306 -6.60 44.84 -17.48
C LEU A 306 -6.21 43.44 -17.99
N VAL A 307 -5.74 43.35 -19.23
CA VAL A 307 -5.28 42.08 -19.83
C VAL A 307 -4.10 41.50 -19.05
N ARG A 308 -3.12 42.33 -18.68
CA ARG A 308 -1.96 41.90 -17.86
C ARG A 308 -2.42 41.34 -16.51
N ARG A 309 -3.36 42.00 -15.84
CA ARG A 309 -3.91 41.57 -14.54
C ARG A 309 -4.73 40.28 -14.66
N ALA A 310 -5.55 40.16 -15.70
CA ALA A 310 -6.33 38.97 -15.97
C ALA A 310 -5.42 37.76 -16.25
N LEU A 311 -4.36 37.94 -17.03
CA LEU A 311 -3.38 36.89 -17.29
C LEU A 311 -2.68 36.44 -16.01
N ALA A 312 -2.19 37.38 -15.19
CA ALA A 312 -1.58 37.06 -13.91
C ALA A 312 -2.56 36.33 -12.97
N ALA A 313 -3.82 36.77 -12.90
CA ALA A 313 -4.86 36.11 -12.13
C ALA A 313 -5.10 34.66 -12.59
N VAL A 314 -5.28 34.44 -13.89
CA VAL A 314 -5.47 33.11 -14.50
C VAL A 314 -4.32 32.17 -14.13
N VAL A 315 -3.08 32.61 -14.32
CA VAL A 315 -1.90 31.77 -14.05
C VAL A 315 -1.76 31.46 -12.56
N MET A 316 -1.95 32.45 -11.68
CA MET A 316 -1.88 32.23 -10.23
C MET A 316 -3.00 31.31 -9.74
N GLY A 317 -4.21 31.45 -10.27
CA GLY A 317 -5.33 30.55 -9.98
C GLY A 317 -5.06 29.11 -10.41
N ALA A 318 -4.58 28.93 -11.65
CA ALA A 318 -4.19 27.61 -12.17
C ALA A 318 -3.10 26.97 -11.30
N LEU A 319 -2.10 27.75 -10.88
CA LEU A 319 -1.02 27.30 -10.01
C LEU A 319 -1.54 26.85 -8.63
N GLY A 320 -2.41 27.66 -8.02
CA GLY A 320 -3.03 27.33 -6.74
C GLY A 320 -3.82 26.03 -6.80
N SER A 321 -4.61 25.84 -7.84
CA SER A 321 -5.40 24.63 -8.00
C SER A 321 -4.53 23.38 -8.22
N ILE A 322 -3.47 23.45 -9.04
CA ILE A 322 -2.51 22.33 -9.20
C ILE A 322 -1.84 21.94 -7.89
N LEU A 323 -1.40 22.92 -7.09
CA LEU A 323 -0.75 22.64 -5.82
C LEU A 323 -1.72 21.93 -4.86
N SER A 324 -2.99 22.34 -4.90
CA SER A 324 -4.08 21.71 -4.15
C SER A 324 -4.31 20.24 -4.59
N GLY A 325 -4.28 19.98 -5.89
CA GLY A 325 -4.31 18.62 -6.46
C GLY A 325 -3.12 17.77 -6.03
N PHE A 326 -1.91 18.35 -5.98
CA PHE A 326 -0.69 17.67 -5.52
C PHE A 326 -0.82 17.25 -4.04
N TYR A 327 -1.31 18.12 -3.16
CA TYR A 327 -1.53 17.77 -1.75
C TYR A 327 -2.53 16.62 -1.61
N LYS A 328 -3.63 16.65 -2.37
CA LYS A 328 -4.61 15.55 -2.37
C LYS A 328 -4.00 14.23 -2.82
N LEU A 329 -3.23 14.24 -3.93
CA LEU A 329 -2.50 13.06 -4.41
C LEU A 329 -1.49 12.55 -3.39
N ARG A 330 -0.80 13.44 -2.69
CA ARG A 330 0.19 13.09 -1.67
C ARG A 330 -0.49 12.40 -0.49
N ASP A 331 -1.52 13.03 0.05
CA ASP A 331 -2.19 12.63 1.30
C ASP A 331 -3.16 11.44 1.09
N ASP A 332 -3.65 11.19 -0.13
CA ASP A 332 -4.34 9.94 -0.48
C ASP A 332 -3.31 8.78 -0.56
N GLU A 333 -2.93 8.26 0.60
CA GLU A 333 -2.06 7.08 0.73
C GLU A 333 -2.79 5.76 0.40
N THR A 334 -4.12 5.75 0.40
CA THR A 334 -4.96 4.54 0.27
C THR A 334 -5.87 4.53 -0.96
N GLY A 335 -5.71 5.49 -1.87
CA GLY A 335 -6.55 5.61 -3.06
C GLY A 335 -6.51 4.34 -3.92
N SER A 336 -7.66 3.71 -4.13
CA SER A 336 -7.81 2.59 -5.06
C SER A 336 -7.30 2.97 -6.48
N ILE A 337 -6.80 2.01 -7.25
CA ILE A 337 -6.36 2.25 -8.65
C ILE A 337 -7.45 2.97 -9.47
N THR A 338 -8.72 2.65 -9.20
CA THR A 338 -9.88 3.25 -9.86
C THR A 338 -9.98 4.76 -9.60
N THR A 339 -9.73 5.22 -8.37
CA THR A 339 -9.76 6.66 -8.05
C THR A 339 -8.60 7.40 -8.73
N LEU A 340 -7.41 6.79 -8.77
CA LEU A 340 -6.28 7.33 -9.53
C LEU A 340 -6.57 7.44 -11.04
N ARG A 341 -7.29 6.48 -11.64
CA ARG A 341 -7.66 6.57 -13.07
C ARG A 341 -8.68 7.69 -13.32
N ALA A 342 -9.68 7.82 -12.46
CA ALA A 342 -10.65 8.92 -12.55
C ALA A 342 -9.96 10.29 -12.39
N PHE A 343 -8.92 10.34 -11.54
CA PHE A 343 -8.14 11.55 -11.30
C PHE A 343 -7.44 12.11 -12.55
N HIS A 344 -7.15 11.29 -13.57
CA HIS A 344 -6.55 11.79 -14.82
C HIS A 344 -7.35 12.92 -15.45
N SER A 345 -8.67 12.73 -15.57
CA SER A 345 -9.56 13.72 -16.17
C SER A 345 -9.64 14.99 -15.31
N ALA A 346 -9.71 14.82 -13.98
CA ALA A 346 -9.73 15.92 -13.03
C ALA A 346 -8.43 16.73 -13.12
N MET A 347 -7.27 16.10 -13.26
CA MET A 347 -5.96 16.76 -13.36
C MET A 347 -5.88 17.72 -14.55
N TRP A 348 -6.53 17.40 -15.68
CA TRP A 348 -6.59 18.29 -16.84
C TRP A 348 -7.59 19.44 -16.65
N ALA A 349 -8.69 19.19 -15.96
CA ALA A 349 -9.71 20.22 -15.68
C ALA A 349 -9.25 21.21 -14.60
N GLN A 350 -8.47 20.73 -13.63
CA GLN A 350 -8.10 21.44 -12.41
C GLN A 350 -7.45 22.83 -12.66
N PRO A 351 -6.47 22.99 -13.58
CA PRO A 351 -5.90 24.30 -13.89
C PRO A 351 -6.94 25.30 -14.42
N PHE A 352 -7.92 24.83 -15.21
CA PHE A 352 -9.00 25.68 -15.74
C PHE A 352 -9.99 26.08 -14.65
N VAL A 353 -10.29 25.18 -13.72
CA VAL A 353 -11.13 25.47 -12.55
C VAL A 353 -10.45 26.54 -11.69
N GLY A 354 -9.17 26.37 -11.39
CA GLY A 354 -8.37 27.33 -10.65
C GLY A 354 -8.28 28.70 -11.33
N ALA A 355 -8.01 28.72 -12.64
CA ALA A 355 -8.01 29.94 -13.44
C ALA A 355 -9.35 30.66 -13.40
N THR A 356 -10.46 29.93 -13.52
CA THR A 356 -11.81 30.49 -13.49
C THR A 356 -12.11 31.10 -12.12
N ALA A 357 -11.78 30.38 -11.04
CA ALA A 357 -11.94 30.88 -9.67
C ALA A 357 -11.14 32.16 -9.42
N ALA A 358 -9.90 32.23 -9.93
CA ALA A 358 -9.08 33.43 -9.83
C ALA A 358 -9.63 34.61 -10.62
N VAL A 359 -10.16 34.39 -11.83
CA VAL A 359 -10.82 35.46 -12.62
C VAL A 359 -12.04 36.00 -11.87
N LEU A 360 -12.87 35.12 -11.30
CA LEU A 360 -14.00 35.53 -10.47
C LEU A 360 -13.55 36.33 -9.25
N MET A 361 -12.51 35.87 -8.54
CA MET A 361 -11.95 36.60 -7.40
C MET A 361 -11.40 37.98 -7.80
N MET A 362 -10.70 38.06 -8.94
CA MET A 362 -10.23 39.34 -9.49
C MET A 362 -11.42 40.27 -9.76
N LEU A 363 -12.49 39.80 -10.39
CA LEU A 363 -13.68 40.60 -10.68
C LEU A 363 -14.35 41.11 -9.40
N LEU A 364 -14.45 40.28 -8.35
CA LEU A 364 -15.01 40.65 -7.04
C LEU A 364 -14.17 41.72 -6.31
N ILE A 365 -12.84 41.62 -6.42
CA ILE A 365 -11.92 42.63 -5.88
C ILE A 365 -12.07 43.94 -6.67
N MET A 366 -12.15 43.85 -8.00
CA MET A 366 -12.29 45.02 -8.88
C MET A 366 -13.65 45.71 -8.74
N SER A 367 -14.70 44.98 -8.37
CA SER A 367 -16.02 45.56 -8.11
C SER A 367 -16.11 46.27 -6.75
N GLY A 368 -15.07 46.20 -5.91
CA GLY A 368 -15.05 46.80 -4.58
C GLY A 368 -15.90 46.07 -3.53
N LEU A 369 -16.42 44.87 -3.85
CA LEU A 369 -17.36 44.16 -2.98
C LEU A 369 -16.68 43.52 -1.76
N PHE A 370 -15.43 43.09 -1.91
CA PHE A 370 -14.71 42.29 -0.91
C PHE A 370 -13.79 43.10 0.03
N LEU A 371 -13.52 44.36 -0.29
CA LEU A 371 -12.65 45.26 0.49
C LEU A 371 -13.32 46.64 0.69
N PRO A 372 -14.51 46.71 1.30
CA PRO A 372 -15.14 47.98 1.59
C PRO A 372 -14.28 48.77 2.59
N GLY A 373 -13.60 49.82 2.11
CA GLY A 373 -12.96 50.83 2.95
C GLY A 373 -11.42 50.86 2.97
N THR A 374 -10.70 49.94 2.32
CA THR A 374 -9.23 49.94 2.34
C THR A 374 -8.57 50.46 1.06
N LEU A 375 -9.34 50.55 -0.04
CA LEU A 375 -8.87 51.11 -1.31
C LEU A 375 -9.71 52.35 -1.60
N GLY A 376 -9.16 53.53 -1.32
CA GLY A 376 -9.80 54.78 -1.76
C GLY A 376 -10.06 54.76 -3.27
N GLU A 377 -11.08 55.49 -3.73
CA GLU A 377 -11.63 55.54 -5.10
C GLU A 377 -10.63 55.65 -6.28
N LYS A 378 -9.33 55.87 -6.01
CA LYS A 378 -8.28 56.05 -7.02
C LYS A 378 -7.10 55.08 -6.89
N THR A 379 -7.01 54.28 -5.84
CA THR A 379 -5.83 53.43 -5.62
C THR A 379 -6.07 52.05 -6.22
N GLN A 380 -5.58 51.85 -7.43
CA GLN A 380 -5.54 50.52 -8.02
C GLN A 380 -4.73 49.59 -7.11
N LEU A 381 -5.31 48.46 -6.72
CA LEU A 381 -4.61 47.46 -5.91
C LEU A 381 -3.30 47.06 -6.62
N PRO A 382 -2.15 47.04 -5.91
CA PRO A 382 -0.90 46.55 -6.48
C PRO A 382 -1.07 45.13 -7.00
N TRP A 383 -0.30 44.76 -8.03
CA TRP A 383 -0.45 43.46 -8.69
C TRP A 383 -0.13 42.28 -7.76
N MET A 384 0.75 42.45 -6.76
CA MET A 384 1.17 41.40 -5.83
C MET A 384 0.02 40.89 -4.94
N PRO A 385 -0.70 41.73 -4.15
CA PRO A 385 -1.87 41.28 -3.40
C PRO A 385 -2.92 40.60 -4.29
N LEU A 386 -3.17 41.13 -5.48
CA LEU A 386 -4.11 40.53 -6.43
C LEU A 386 -3.69 39.11 -6.81
N ALA A 387 -2.41 38.91 -7.15
CA ALA A 387 -1.85 37.60 -7.47
C ALA A 387 -1.99 36.61 -6.31
N ILE A 388 -1.75 37.04 -5.07
CA ILE A 388 -1.92 36.23 -3.85
C ILE A 388 -3.38 35.81 -3.67
N TYR A 389 -4.34 36.74 -3.78
CA TYR A 389 -5.76 36.41 -3.67
C TYR A 389 -6.23 35.45 -4.77
N CYS A 390 -5.74 35.64 -6.00
CA CYS A 390 -6.05 34.76 -7.12
C CYS A 390 -5.49 33.34 -6.91
N PHE A 391 -4.27 33.24 -6.38
CA PHE A 391 -3.68 31.97 -5.99
C PHE A 391 -4.48 31.27 -4.90
N LEU A 392 -4.83 31.99 -3.84
CA LEU A 392 -5.65 31.45 -2.75
C LEU A 392 -7.03 31.00 -3.25
N ALA A 393 -7.64 31.77 -4.16
CA ALA A 393 -8.91 31.38 -4.78
C ALA A 393 -8.77 30.06 -5.54
N GLY A 394 -7.72 29.90 -6.35
CA GLY A 394 -7.45 28.65 -7.06
C GLY A 394 -7.11 27.48 -6.14
N PHE A 395 -6.38 27.73 -5.04
CA PHE A 395 -6.01 26.71 -4.05
C PHE A 395 -7.20 26.23 -3.21
N SER A 396 -8.22 27.07 -3.02
CA SER A 396 -9.32 26.84 -2.09
C SER A 396 -10.31 25.73 -2.50
N GLU A 397 -10.17 25.10 -3.67
CA GLU A 397 -11.10 24.10 -4.19
C GLU A 397 -11.43 22.94 -3.21
N PRO A 398 -10.46 22.21 -2.61
CA PRO A 398 -10.80 21.11 -1.70
C PRO A 398 -11.41 21.62 -0.40
N PHE A 399 -11.03 22.83 0.04
CA PHE A 399 -11.64 23.45 1.21
C PHE A 399 -13.10 23.80 0.93
N PHE A 400 -13.38 24.43 -0.22
CA PHE A 400 -14.74 24.78 -0.61
C PHE A 400 -15.61 23.55 -0.81
N LEU A 401 -15.12 22.54 -1.54
CA LEU A 401 -15.84 21.27 -1.70
C LEU A 401 -16.04 20.56 -0.36
N GLY A 402 -15.04 20.57 0.53
CA GLY A 402 -15.16 20.00 1.87
C GLY A 402 -16.19 20.72 2.73
N VAL A 403 -16.26 22.06 2.66
CA VAL A 403 -17.27 22.86 3.36
C VAL A 403 -18.66 22.59 2.78
N VAL A 404 -18.82 22.59 1.46
CA VAL A 404 -20.10 22.31 0.80
C VAL A 404 -20.58 20.90 1.13
N GLN A 405 -19.71 19.88 1.09
CA GLN A 405 -20.06 18.52 1.47
C GLN A 405 -20.46 18.41 2.95
N ARG A 406 -19.79 19.14 3.85
CA ARG A 406 -20.18 19.18 5.28
C ARG A 406 -21.53 19.86 5.49
N VAL A 407 -21.81 20.95 4.79
CA VAL A 407 -23.07 21.68 4.90
C VAL A 407 -24.22 20.87 4.29
N ALA A 408 -24.02 20.31 3.10
CA ALA A 408 -25.00 19.44 2.44
C ALA A 408 -25.23 18.15 3.25
N GLY A 409 -24.17 17.49 3.71
CA GLY A 409 -24.28 16.27 4.53
C GLY A 409 -24.86 16.51 5.93
N ALA A 410 -24.65 17.69 6.52
CA ALA A 410 -25.32 18.08 7.76
C ALA A 410 -26.82 18.28 7.54
N ALA A 411 -27.23 18.84 6.41
CA ALA A 411 -28.64 18.96 6.05
C ALA A 411 -29.30 17.57 5.89
N ASP A 412 -28.64 16.62 5.23
CA ASP A 412 -29.15 15.25 5.07
C ASP A 412 -29.24 14.48 6.39
N LYS A 413 -28.22 14.59 7.26
CA LYS A 413 -28.26 13.98 8.59
C LYS A 413 -29.40 14.53 9.45
N ASN A 414 -29.62 15.85 9.41
CA ASN A 414 -30.72 16.49 10.11
C ASN A 414 -32.09 16.09 9.53
N ALA A 415 -32.19 15.90 8.22
CA ALA A 415 -33.40 15.38 7.58
C ALA A 415 -33.69 13.93 8.01
N GLN A 416 -32.66 13.08 8.08
CA GLN A 416 -32.80 11.70 8.55
C GLN A 416 -33.14 11.60 10.04
N SER A 417 -32.54 12.43 10.91
CA SER A 417 -32.89 12.45 12.34
C SER A 417 -34.33 12.94 12.55
N ASN A 418 -34.77 13.94 11.78
CA ASN A 418 -36.14 14.42 11.84
C ASN A 418 -37.13 13.39 11.29
N ALA A 419 -36.80 12.67 10.21
CA ALA A 419 -37.61 11.58 9.69
C ALA A 419 -37.70 10.39 10.67
N ALA A 420 -36.58 10.00 11.30
CA ALA A 420 -36.56 8.95 12.31
C ALA A 420 -37.38 9.33 13.57
N SER A 421 -37.42 10.62 13.92
CA SER A 421 -38.22 11.13 15.04
C SER A 421 -39.71 11.21 14.69
N ALA A 422 -40.04 11.45 13.41
CA ALA A 422 -41.42 11.50 12.91
C ALA A 422 -42.06 10.12 12.69
N VAL A 423 -41.28 9.03 12.64
CA VAL A 423 -41.77 7.64 12.50
C VAL A 423 -42.07 6.97 13.85
N ASN A 424 -41.88 7.67 14.98
CA ASN A 424 -42.33 7.22 16.30
C ASN A 424 -43.56 7.99 16.89
N PRO A 425 -44.68 8.23 16.15
CA PRO A 425 -45.85 8.90 16.72
C PRO A 425 -46.86 7.93 17.36
N ALA A 426 -46.62 6.61 17.34
CA ALA A 426 -47.49 5.64 18.03
C ALA A 426 -46.94 5.34 19.42
N GLY A 427 -47.42 6.11 20.40
CA GLY A 427 -47.14 5.88 21.81
C GLY A 427 -47.44 4.45 22.24
N ASN A 428 -46.64 3.96 23.17
CA ASN A 428 -47.10 2.97 24.14
C ASN A 428 -47.24 3.65 25.51
N PRO A 429 -48.39 4.28 25.82
CA PRO A 429 -48.71 4.73 27.16
C PRO A 429 -49.20 3.54 27.99
N THR A 430 -48.31 2.64 28.36
CA THR A 430 -48.58 1.70 29.48
C THR A 430 -47.64 2.06 30.60
N GLY A 431 -48.18 2.85 31.53
CA GLY A 431 -47.52 3.20 32.77
C GLY A 431 -47.05 1.97 33.53
N ASN A 432 -45.82 2.04 34.04
CA ASN A 432 -45.38 1.16 35.10
C ASN A 432 -45.24 2.01 36.37
N ALA A 433 -46.37 2.18 37.04
CA ALA A 433 -46.41 2.66 38.40
C ALA A 433 -46.09 1.49 39.34
N GLY A 434 -45.09 1.67 40.20
CA GLY A 434 -45.02 0.97 41.48
C GLY A 434 -44.27 -0.37 41.48
N GLY A 435 -43.12 -0.37 42.16
CA GLY A 435 -42.49 -1.61 42.59
C GLY A 435 -40.99 -1.48 42.78
N LYS A 436 -40.57 -0.79 43.84
CA LYS A 436 -39.22 -0.95 44.41
C LYS A 436 -39.30 -2.12 45.39
N PRO A 437 -38.78 -3.33 45.09
CA PRO A 437 -38.59 -4.32 46.13
C PRO A 437 -37.43 -3.84 47.01
N ALA A 438 -37.68 -3.80 48.32
CA ALA A 438 -36.65 -3.65 49.33
C ALA A 438 -35.67 -4.81 49.20
N ASP A 439 -34.39 -4.48 49.21
CA ASP A 439 -33.25 -5.39 49.28
C ASP A 439 -33.15 -5.94 50.72
N PRO A 440 -33.35 -7.26 50.95
CA PRO A 440 -33.24 -7.84 52.27
C PRO A 440 -31.85 -8.39 52.60
N ASN A 441 -30.82 -8.18 51.77
CA ASN A 441 -29.47 -8.68 52.06
C ASN A 441 -28.40 -7.59 51.87
N LYS A 442 -28.43 -6.65 52.81
CA LYS A 442 -27.25 -5.85 53.15
C LYS A 442 -26.75 -6.30 54.53
N PRO A 443 -25.65 -7.09 54.61
CA PRO A 443 -24.97 -7.35 55.88
C PRO A 443 -24.29 -6.10 56.45
#